data_AF-A0A954SQF6-F1
#
_entry.id   AF-A0A954SQF6-F1
#
_cell.length_a   1.000
_cell.length_b   1.000
_cell.length_c   1.000
_cell.angle_alpha   90.00
_cell.angle_beta   90.00
_cell.angle_gamma   90.00
#
_symmetry.space_group_name_H-M   'P 1'
#
loop_
_entity.id
_entity.type
_entity.pdbx_description
1 polymer ?
#
loop_
_entity_poly.entity_id
_entity_poly.type
_entity_poly.pdbx_seq_one_letter_code
_entity_poly.pdbx_strand_id
1 'polypeptide(L)'
;HVVMHDLLLTKVPLPDRKFNGAQQFAYTGVILMGAGSLLTGLAIYKPTQLAWLTFLFGGYEMARYIHFSLTVGYVMFIFIHLTQVAKAGWNNFRAMVTGLEIVQVKETEQHANN
;
A
#
# COMPACT_ATOMS: atom_id res chain seq x y z
N HIS A 1 -23.64 12.50 8.69
CA HIS A 1 -22.42 13.10 9.29
C HIS A 1 -22.02 14.38 8.55
N VAL A 2 -22.93 15.34 8.38
CA VAL A 2 -22.69 16.57 7.56
C VAL A 2 -23.25 17.85 8.20
N VAL A 3 -24.17 17.73 9.16
CA VAL A 3 -24.85 18.89 9.77
C VAL A 3 -23.98 19.62 10.80
N MET A 4 -22.93 18.98 11.33
CA MET A 4 -22.08 19.59 12.37
C MET A 4 -20.95 20.47 11.82
N HIS A 5 -20.72 20.45 10.50
CA HIS A 5 -19.66 21.24 9.87
C HIS A 5 -20.07 22.69 9.58
N ASP A 6 -21.38 22.95 9.55
CA ASP A 6 -21.99 24.22 9.13
C ASP A 6 -21.97 25.29 10.24
N LEU A 7 -21.63 24.89 11.47
CA LEU A 7 -21.67 25.75 12.66
C LEU A 7 -20.39 26.54 12.92
N LEU A 8 -19.39 26.53 12.03
CA LEU A 8 -18.17 27.37 12.11
C LEU A 8 -17.40 27.34 13.45
N LEU A 9 -17.66 26.36 14.33
CA LEU A 9 -17.03 26.25 15.67
C LEU A 9 -15.64 25.60 15.65
N THR A 10 -15.14 25.21 14.48
CA THR A 10 -13.96 24.37 14.39
C THR A 10 -12.95 24.95 13.42
N LYS A 11 -11.92 25.64 13.96
CA LYS A 11 -10.63 25.89 13.28
C LYS A 11 -9.77 24.63 13.31
N VAL A 12 -10.27 23.51 12.78
CA VAL A 12 -9.41 22.35 12.55
C VAL A 12 -8.64 22.65 11.26
N PRO A 13 -7.31 22.82 11.30
CA PRO A 13 -6.54 22.77 10.07
C PRO A 13 -6.86 21.43 9.42
N LEU A 14 -7.30 21.48 8.16
CA LEU A 14 -7.54 20.33 7.30
C LEU A 14 -6.49 19.27 7.63
N PRO A 15 -6.85 18.01 7.94
CA PRO A 15 -5.87 16.99 8.21
C PRO A 15 -4.90 16.96 7.02
N ASP A 16 -3.63 17.33 7.26
CA ASP A 16 -2.56 17.19 6.27
C ASP A 16 -2.70 15.81 5.68
N ARG A 17 -3.04 15.72 4.39
CA ARG A 17 -3.48 14.50 3.69
C ARG A 17 -2.83 13.24 4.29
N LYS A 18 -3.52 12.63 5.26
CA LYS A 18 -2.92 11.60 6.15
C LYS A 18 -2.73 10.27 5.42
N PHE A 19 -3.30 10.13 4.24
CA PHE A 19 -2.97 9.10 3.27
C PHE A 19 -2.07 9.70 2.19
N ASN A 20 -0.78 9.44 2.36
CA ASN A 20 0.26 9.82 1.43
C ASN A 20 -0.05 9.17 0.07
N GLY A 21 -0.12 9.92 -1.02
CA GLY A 21 -0.37 9.34 -2.36
C GLY A 21 0.55 8.15 -2.66
N ALA A 22 1.75 8.16 -2.06
CA ALA A 22 2.68 7.05 -2.05
C ALA A 22 2.10 5.70 -1.58
N GLN A 23 1.26 5.68 -0.53
CA GLN A 23 0.61 4.44 -0.06
C GLN A 23 -0.39 3.93 -1.09
N GLN A 24 -1.21 4.80 -1.67
CA GLN A 24 -2.18 4.41 -2.71
C GLN A 24 -1.46 3.82 -3.93
N PHE A 25 -0.37 4.43 -4.40
CA PHE A 25 0.46 3.88 -5.47
C PHE A 25 1.08 2.53 -5.09
N ALA A 26 1.52 2.36 -3.85
CA ALA A 26 2.05 1.09 -3.36
C ALA A 26 0.98 -0.02 -3.36
N TYR A 27 -0.25 0.26 -2.90
CA TYR A 27 -1.34 -0.71 -2.90
C TYR A 27 -1.76 -1.12 -4.31
N THR A 28 -1.94 -0.16 -5.23
CA THR A 28 -2.29 -0.49 -6.62
C THR A 28 -1.15 -1.24 -7.31
N GLY A 29 0.10 -0.83 -7.06
CA GLY A 29 1.29 -1.47 -7.60
C GLY A 29 1.42 -2.93 -7.16
N VAL A 30 1.32 -3.21 -5.86
CA VAL A 30 1.48 -4.58 -5.34
C VAL A 30 0.40 -5.54 -5.83
N ILE A 31 -0.83 -5.06 -6.01
CA ILE A 31 -1.94 -5.86 -6.56
C ILE A 31 -1.67 -6.21 -8.03
N LEU A 32 -1.30 -5.23 -8.85
CA LEU A 32 -0.99 -5.46 -10.28
C LEU A 32 0.21 -6.39 -10.45
N MET A 33 1.26 -6.18 -9.64
CA MET A 33 2.44 -7.05 -9.64
C MET A 33 2.11 -8.47 -9.18
N GLY A 34 1.25 -8.62 -8.17
CA GLY A 34 0.74 -9.92 -7.71
C GLY A 34 0.02 -10.68 -8.80
N ALA A 35 -0.92 -10.03 -9.47
CA ALA A 35 -1.65 -10.63 -10.58
C ALA A 35 -0.70 -11.02 -11.74
N GLY A 36 0.20 -10.13 -12.15
CA GLY A 36 1.18 -10.40 -13.21
C GLY A 36 2.12 -11.55 -12.85
N SER A 37 2.59 -11.62 -11.61
CA SER A 37 3.49 -12.67 -11.13
C SER A 37 2.79 -14.03 -11.09
N LEU A 38 1.53 -14.07 -10.66
CA LEU A 38 0.71 -15.29 -10.71
C LEU A 38 0.52 -15.77 -12.15
N LEU A 39 0.11 -14.89 -13.07
CA LEU A 39 -0.15 -15.26 -14.46
C LEU A 39 1.11 -15.76 -15.16
N THR A 40 2.24 -15.06 -14.99
CA THR A 40 3.53 -15.45 -15.58
C THR A 40 4.11 -16.70 -14.91
N GLY A 41 3.96 -16.85 -13.59
CA GLY A 41 4.39 -18.04 -12.85
C GLY A 41 3.63 -19.30 -13.26
N LEU A 42 2.30 -19.19 -13.42
CA LEU A 42 1.46 -20.29 -13.94
C LEU A 42 1.85 -20.66 -15.38
N ALA A 43 2.11 -19.66 -16.23
CA ALA A 43 2.56 -19.86 -17.60
C ALA A 43 3.92 -20.61 -17.66
N ILE A 44 4.84 -20.34 -16.74
CA ILE A 44 6.14 -21.02 -16.64
C ILE A 44 5.99 -22.44 -16.05
N TYR A 45 5.08 -22.64 -15.10
CA TYR A 45 4.89 -23.93 -14.41
C TYR A 45 4.32 -25.03 -15.32
N LYS A 46 3.36 -24.70 -16.19
CA LYS A 46 2.75 -25.64 -17.16
C LYS A 46 2.69 -25.04 -18.57
N PRO A 47 3.83 -24.92 -19.28
CA PRO A 47 3.89 -24.20 -20.55
C PRO A 47 3.07 -24.88 -21.67
N THR A 48 2.94 -26.20 -21.64
CA THR A 48 2.20 -26.97 -22.65
C THR A 48 0.69 -27.02 -22.41
N GLN A 49 0.24 -26.97 -21.15
CA GLN A 49 -1.18 -26.98 -20.81
C GLN A 49 -1.80 -25.57 -20.82
N LEU A 50 -0.97 -24.55 -20.54
CA LEU A 50 -1.34 -23.13 -20.62
C LEU A 50 -0.67 -22.45 -21.82
N ALA A 51 -0.54 -23.18 -22.94
CA ALA A 51 0.06 -22.67 -24.16
C ALA A 51 -0.62 -21.38 -24.65
N TRP A 52 -1.95 -21.30 -24.53
CA TRP A 52 -2.73 -20.10 -24.87
C TRP A 52 -2.33 -18.87 -24.02
N LEU A 53 -2.01 -19.07 -22.74
CA LEU A 53 -1.57 -18.01 -21.84
C LEU A 53 -0.12 -17.60 -22.14
N THR A 54 0.77 -18.57 -22.39
CA THR A 54 2.14 -18.27 -22.82
C THR A 54 2.18 -17.52 -24.15
N PHE A 55 1.28 -17.85 -25.09
CA PHE A 55 1.17 -17.19 -26.38
C PHE A 55 0.69 -15.73 -26.25
N LEU A 56 -0.28 -15.48 -25.35
CA LEU A 56 -0.72 -14.13 -24.98
C LEU A 56 0.41 -13.26 -24.41
N PHE A 57 1.35 -13.87 -23.66
CA PHE A 57 2.54 -13.19 -23.15
C PHE A 57 3.71 -13.12 -24.16
N GLY A 58 3.55 -13.61 -25.39
CA GLY A 58 4.58 -13.56 -26.44
C GLY A 58 5.54 -14.75 -26.45
N GLY A 59 5.19 -15.85 -25.78
CA GLY A 59 5.96 -17.09 -25.71
C GLY A 59 6.54 -17.38 -24.33
N TYR A 60 7.11 -18.58 -24.17
CA TYR A 60 7.73 -19.02 -22.91
C TYR A 60 8.93 -18.16 -22.50
N GLU A 61 9.74 -17.75 -23.49
CA GLU A 61 10.91 -16.90 -23.26
C GLU A 61 10.50 -15.51 -22.78
N MET A 62 9.52 -14.89 -23.44
CA MET A 62 8.96 -13.60 -23.01
C MET A 62 8.28 -13.68 -21.64
N ALA A 63 7.55 -14.76 -21.34
CA ALA A 63 6.96 -14.97 -20.02
C ALA A 63 8.02 -15.01 -18.90
N ARG A 64 9.19 -15.62 -19.16
CA ARG A 64 10.34 -15.59 -18.24
C ARG A 64 10.91 -14.19 -18.06
N TYR A 65 11.11 -13.43 -19.14
CA TYR A 65 11.60 -12.06 -19.05
C TYR A 65 10.65 -11.16 -18.25
N ILE A 66 9.34 -11.27 -18.48
CA ILE A 66 8.32 -10.51 -17.74
C ILE A 66 8.31 -10.92 -16.26
N HIS A 67 8.36 -12.23 -15.97
CA HIS A 67 8.44 -12.71 -14.59
C HIS A 67 9.69 -12.19 -13.88
N PHE A 68 10.85 -12.23 -14.56
CA PHE A 68 12.10 -11.69 -14.02
C PHE A 68 12.01 -10.19 -13.76
N SER A 69 11.45 -9.42 -14.71
CA SER A 69 11.21 -7.98 -14.51
C SER A 69 10.27 -7.71 -13.33
N LEU A 70 9.24 -8.53 -13.13
CA LEU A 70 8.36 -8.44 -11.96
C LEU A 70 9.11 -8.72 -10.66
N THR A 71 9.99 -9.73 -10.62
CA THR A 71 10.81 -9.99 -9.43
C THR A 71 11.74 -8.83 -9.07
N VAL A 72 12.35 -8.17 -10.07
CA VAL A 72 13.14 -6.95 -9.84
C VAL A 72 12.25 -5.81 -9.33
N GLY A 73 11.06 -5.66 -9.89
CA GLY A 73 10.08 -4.69 -9.39
C GLY A 73 9.65 -4.97 -7.94
N TYR A 74 9.54 -6.24 -7.52
CA TYR A 74 9.22 -6.60 -6.13
C TYR A 74 10.32 -6.17 -5.17
N VAL A 75 11.57 -6.34 -5.56
CA VAL A 75 12.72 -5.85 -4.79
C VAL A 75 12.60 -4.33 -4.59
N MET A 76 12.33 -3.58 -5.67
CA MET A 76 12.12 -2.12 -5.59
C MET A 76 10.90 -1.75 -4.73
N PHE A 77 9.80 -2.48 -4.84
CA PHE A 77 8.59 -2.27 -4.03
C PHE A 77 8.89 -2.41 -2.54
N ILE A 78 9.68 -3.40 -2.13
CA ILE A 78 10.08 -3.58 -0.72
C ILE A 78 10.82 -2.33 -0.21
N PHE A 79 11.74 -1.76 -0.97
CA PHE A 79 12.43 -0.53 -0.55
C PHE A 79 11.48 0.65 -0.36
N ILE A 80 10.55 0.84 -1.29
CA ILE A 80 9.51 1.89 -1.18
C ILE A 80 8.65 1.64 0.06
N HIS A 81 8.20 0.41 0.26
CA HIS A 81 7.37 0.02 1.40
C HIS A 81 8.08 0.26 2.74
N LEU A 82 9.35 -0.14 2.87
CA LEU A 82 10.16 0.09 4.06
C LEU A 82 10.34 1.59 4.35
N THR A 83 10.53 2.41 3.31
CA THR A 83 10.61 3.87 3.46
C THR A 83 9.30 4.44 3.99
N GLN A 84 8.15 3.93 3.53
CA GLN A 84 6.85 4.35 4.04
C GLN A 84 6.64 3.96 5.51
N VAL A 85 7.03 2.75 5.89
CA VAL A 85 6.97 2.28 7.29
C VAL A 85 7.87 3.12 8.18
N ALA A 86 9.09 3.42 7.73
CA ALA A 86 10.02 4.29 8.45
C ALA A 86 9.45 5.70 8.65
N LYS A 87 8.82 6.29 7.61
CA LYS A 87 8.16 7.60 7.69
C LYS A 87 6.91 7.61 8.57
N ALA A 88 6.15 6.50 8.61
CA ALA A 88 5.00 6.38 9.50
C ALA A 88 5.41 6.35 10.98
N GLY A 89 6.67 6.02 11.28
CA GLY A 89 7.24 6.09 12.62
C GLY A 89 6.89 4.89 13.51
N TRP A 90 7.61 4.78 14.63
CA TRP A 90 7.57 3.64 15.55
C TRP A 90 6.17 3.37 16.15
N ASN A 91 5.36 4.41 16.34
CA ASN A 91 4.01 4.27 16.88
C ASN A 91 3.06 3.51 15.93
N ASN A 92 3.10 3.83 14.63
CA ASN A 92 2.27 3.17 13.63
C ASN A 92 2.72 1.72 13.37
N PHE A 93 4.04 1.48 13.35
CA PHE A 93 4.58 0.12 13.24
C PHE A 93 4.18 -0.76 14.43
N ARG A 94 4.28 -0.24 15.67
CA ARG A 94 3.80 -0.95 16.85
C ARG A 94 2.29 -1.16 16.83
N ALA A 95 1.49 -0.18 16.41
CA ALA A 95 0.05 -0.37 16.28
C ALA A 95 -0.27 -1.50 15.29
N MET A 96 0.47 -1.63 14.19
CA MET A 96 0.31 -2.71 13.22
C MET A 96 0.68 -4.10 13.79
N VAL A 97 1.77 -4.20 14.57
CA VAL A 97 2.22 -5.48 15.15
C VAL A 97 1.41 -5.88 16.39
N THR A 98 1.04 -4.90 17.22
CA THR A 98 0.45 -5.14 18.55
C THR A 98 -1.07 -4.92 18.56
N GLY A 99 -1.66 -4.32 17.52
CA GLY A 99 -3.10 -4.05 17.42
C GLY A 99 -3.63 -2.95 18.35
N LEU A 100 -2.78 -2.32 19.16
CA LEU A 100 -3.16 -1.29 20.12
C LEU A 100 -2.77 0.10 19.59
N GLU A 101 -3.78 0.88 19.19
CA GLU A 101 -3.61 2.27 18.78
C GLU A 101 -3.68 3.20 20.01
N ILE A 102 -2.54 3.75 20.41
CA ILE A 102 -2.49 4.79 21.44
C ILE A 102 -2.94 6.11 20.81
N VAL A 103 -4.24 6.39 20.92
CA VAL A 103 -4.79 7.72 20.63
C VAL A 103 -4.36 8.64 21.76
N GLN A 104 -3.39 9.53 21.48
CA GLN A 104 -3.06 10.64 22.38
C GLN A 104 -4.29 11.54 22.45
N VAL A 105 -5.11 11.37 23.49
CA VAL A 105 -6.17 12.31 23.82
C VAL A 105 -5.48 13.62 24.17
N LYS A 106 -5.51 14.56 23.23
CA LYS A 106 -5.00 15.91 23.42
C LYS A 106 -5.78 16.50 24.58
N GLU A 107 -5.11 16.64 25.71
CA GLU A 107 -5.61 17.16 26.97
C GLU A 107 -6.40 18.45 26.71
N THR A 108 -7.73 18.32 26.67
CA THR A 108 -8.66 19.45 26.52
C THR A 108 -9.12 19.92 27.92
N GLU A 109 -8.34 19.60 28.95
CA GLU A 109 -8.65 19.89 30.36
C GLU A 109 -8.02 21.18 30.87
N GLN A 110 -7.29 21.94 30.05
CA GLN A 110 -6.61 23.16 30.50
C GLN A 110 -7.39 24.47 30.31
N HIS A 111 -8.63 24.44 29.80
CA HIS A 111 -9.45 25.64 29.60
C HIS A 111 -10.78 25.67 30.39
N ALA A 112 -11.06 24.67 31.25
CA ALA A 112 -12.24 24.68 32.10
C ALA A 112 -12.02 25.29 33.50
N ASN A 113 -10.79 25.66 33.85
CA ASN A 113 -10.44 26.13 35.19
C ASN A 113 -9.36 27.22 35.20
N ASN A 114 -9.60 28.32 34.47
CA ASN A 114 -8.98 29.63 34.72
C ASN A 114 -9.88 30.74 34.18
#